data_AF-A0A9Q3YXX5-F1
#
_entry.id   AF-A0A9Q3YXX5-F1
#
_cell.length_a   1.000
_cell.length_b   1.000
_cell.length_c   1.000
_cell.angle_alpha   90.00
_cell.angle_beta   90.00
_cell.angle_gamma   90.00
#
_symmetry.space_group_name_H-M   'P 1'
#
loop_
_entity.id
_entity.type
_entity.pdbx_description
1 polymer ?
#
loop_
_entity_poly.entity_id
_entity_poly.type
_entity_poly.pdbx_seq_one_letter_code
_entity_poly.pdbx_strand_id
1 'polypeptide(L)'
;MMKANKLSELSIEELESKKKTILGASIGIGIVMIIACCALFYFAISSKSFALIAVGMGSLTTLIPSFISINQINTEIRSRKSKYL
;
A
#
# COMPACT_ATOMS: atom_id res chain seq x y z
N MET A 1 13.43 -13.77 4.95
CA MET A 1 14.73 -13.28 4.45
C MET A 1 14.75 -11.77 4.60
N MET A 2 15.72 -11.25 5.34
CA MET A 2 15.85 -9.86 5.76
C MET A 2 16.15 -8.94 4.56
N LYS A 3 15.22 -8.04 4.22
CA LYS A 3 15.46 -6.94 3.26
C LYS A 3 16.19 -5.80 3.98
N ALA A 4 17.31 -6.11 4.62
CA ALA A 4 18.19 -5.08 5.14
C ALA A 4 18.91 -4.42 3.95
N ASN A 5 19.00 -3.09 4.03
CA ASN A 5 19.99 -2.26 3.35
C ASN A 5 19.80 -1.73 1.92
N LYS A 6 18.61 -1.75 1.31
CA LYS A 6 18.37 -0.92 0.09
C LYS A 6 17.82 0.49 0.36
N LEU A 7 17.31 0.74 1.56
CA LEU A 7 16.79 2.04 1.97
C LEU A 7 17.87 2.89 2.65
N SER A 8 18.84 2.24 3.31
CA SER A 8 19.94 2.92 3.99
C SER A 8 20.97 3.57 3.04
N GLU A 9 21.06 3.09 1.79
CA GLU A 9 21.92 3.68 0.75
C GLU A 9 21.25 4.85 0.01
N LEU A 10 19.94 5.05 0.17
CA LEU A 10 19.22 6.12 -0.50
C LEU A 10 19.40 7.45 0.24
N SER A 11 19.54 8.54 -0.52
CA SER A 11 19.46 9.90 0.04
C SER A 11 18.05 10.15 0.58
N ILE A 12 17.90 11.14 1.47
CA ILE A 12 16.60 11.47 2.07
C ILE A 12 15.59 11.88 0.97
N GLU A 13 16.05 12.55 -0.07
CA GLU A 13 15.24 12.95 -1.23
C GLU A 13 14.73 11.74 -2.03
N GLU A 14 15.58 10.74 -2.25
CA GLU A 14 15.17 9.50 -2.92
C GLU A 14 14.18 8.69 -2.08
N LEU A 15 14.34 8.69 -0.75
CA LEU A 15 13.42 8.03 0.18
C LEU A 15 12.04 8.70 0.16
N GLU A 16 12.00 10.03 0.09
CA GLU A 16 10.76 10.79 -0.08
C GLU A 16 10.11 10.57 -1.45
N SER A 17 10.89 10.51 -2.52
CA SER A 17 10.40 10.21 -3.88
C SER A 17 9.78 8.81 -3.97
N LYS A 18 10.44 7.80 -3.37
CA LYS A 18 9.89 6.45 -3.24
C LYS A 18 8.61 6.43 -2.42
N LYS A 19 8.56 7.15 -1.30
CA LYS A 19 7.35 7.27 -0.47
C LYS A 19 6.19 7.84 -1.28
N LYS A 20 6.42 8.94 -2.03
CA LYS A 20 5.41 9.54 -2.93
C LYS A 20 4.97 8.57 -4.02
N THR A 21 5.88 7.82 -4.61
CA THR A 21 5.57 6.81 -5.64
C THR A 21 4.68 5.71 -5.08
N ILE A 22 5.02 5.14 -3.91
CA ILE A 22 4.23 4.08 -3.28
C ILE A 22 2.86 4.61 -2.84
N LEU A 23 2.78 5.84 -2.33
CA LEU A 23 1.52 6.50 -2.00
C LEU A 23 0.66 6.72 -3.24
N GLY A 24 1.23 7.25 -4.32
CA GLY A 24 0.54 7.47 -5.59
C GLY A 24 0.01 6.16 -6.18
N ALA A 25 0.83 5.11 -6.19
CA ALA A 25 0.41 3.77 -6.60
C ALA A 25 -0.71 3.22 -5.70
N SER A 26 -0.62 3.42 -4.38
CA SER A 26 -1.64 2.96 -3.43
C SER A 26 -2.98 3.69 -3.63
N ILE A 27 -2.94 4.99 -3.92
CA ILE A 27 -4.15 5.77 -4.24
C ILE A 27 -4.77 5.28 -5.55
N GLY A 28 -3.94 5.06 -6.59
CA GLY A 28 -4.41 4.50 -7.87
C GLY A 28 -5.07 3.13 -7.70
N ILE A 29 -4.42 2.23 -6.94
CA ILE A 29 -4.98 0.90 -6.61
C ILE A 29 -6.27 1.04 -5.81
N GLY A 30 -6.34 1.98 -4.86
CA GLY A 30 -7.55 2.26 -4.08
C GLY A 30 -8.75 2.68 -4.94
N ILE A 31 -8.54 3.55 -5.93
CA ILE A 31 -9.60 3.96 -6.87
C ILE A 31 -10.08 2.75 -7.69
N VAL A 32 -9.16 1.96 -8.23
CA VAL A 32 -9.50 0.75 -9.00
C VAL A 32 -10.25 -0.26 -8.13
N MET A 33 -9.86 -0.43 -6.87
CA MET A 33 -10.56 -1.29 -5.91
C MET A 33 -12.00 -0.83 -5.65
N ILE A 34 -12.26 0.47 -5.53
CA ILE A 34 -13.63 0.98 -5.33
C ILE A 34 -14.50 0.63 -6.54
N ILE A 35 -13.99 0.86 -7.76
CA ILE A 35 -14.71 0.52 -8.99
C ILE A 35 -14.97 -0.98 -9.06
N ALA A 36 -13.97 -1.80 -8.75
CA ALA A 36 -14.10 -3.25 -8.70
C ALA A 36 -15.12 -3.71 -7.65
N CYS A 37 -15.12 -3.11 -6.45
CA CYS A 37 -16.13 -3.37 -5.42
C CYS A 37 -17.54 -3.04 -5.92
N CYS A 38 -17.76 -1.88 -6.55
CA CYS A 38 -19.05 -1.53 -7.13
C CYS A 38 -19.53 -2.57 -8.17
N ALA A 39 -18.62 -3.02 -9.04
CA ALA A 39 -18.92 -4.06 -10.01
C ALA A 39 -19.25 -5.41 -9.34
N LEU A 40 -18.50 -5.80 -8.32
CA LEU A 40 -18.73 -7.02 -7.53
C LEU A 40 -20.05 -6.96 -6.78
N PHE A 41 -20.44 -5.81 -6.21
CA PHE A 41 -21.74 -5.62 -5.57
C PHE A 41 -22.89 -5.77 -6.57
N TYR A 42 -22.77 -5.16 -7.75
CA TYR A 42 -23.75 -5.32 -8.83
C TYR A 42 -23.90 -6.79 -9.24
N PHE A 43 -22.77 -7.49 -9.43
CA PHE A 43 -22.76 -8.92 -9.76
C PHE A 43 -23.29 -9.80 -8.64
N ALA A 44 -22.99 -9.50 -7.37
CA ALA A 44 -23.45 -10.26 -6.22
C ALA A 44 -24.97 -10.21 -6.07
N ILE A 45 -25.59 -9.05 -6.35
CA ILE A 45 -27.05 -8.91 -6.35
C ILE A 45 -27.66 -9.65 -7.55
N SER A 46 -27.07 -9.50 -8.74
CA SER A 46 -27.60 -10.09 -9.96
C SER A 46 -27.44 -11.62 -10.04
N SER A 47 -26.31 -12.15 -9.55
CA SER A 47 -25.99 -13.59 -9.54
C SER A 47 -26.32 -14.29 -8.21
N LYS A 48 -26.79 -13.55 -7.19
CA LYS A 48 -27.13 -14.05 -5.83
C LYS A 48 -26.00 -14.81 -5.13
N SER A 49 -24.76 -14.61 -5.57
CA SER A 49 -23.57 -15.32 -5.08
C SER A 49 -22.77 -14.43 -4.15
N PHE A 50 -22.95 -14.66 -2.85
CA PHE A 50 -22.28 -13.89 -1.77
C PHE A 50 -20.78 -14.18 -1.66
N ALA A 51 -20.26 -15.18 -2.37
CA ALA A 51 -18.83 -15.52 -2.39
C ALA A 51 -17.95 -14.37 -2.92
N LEU A 52 -18.49 -13.51 -3.79
CA LEU A 52 -17.81 -12.34 -4.35
C LEU A 52 -17.46 -11.29 -3.27
N ILE A 53 -18.24 -11.23 -2.18
CA ILE A 53 -17.98 -10.34 -1.04
C ILE A 53 -16.74 -10.81 -0.26
N ALA A 54 -16.58 -12.13 -0.09
CA ALA A 54 -15.40 -12.70 0.58
C ALA A 54 -14.11 -12.43 -0.21
N VAL A 55 -14.18 -12.48 -1.55
CA VAL A 55 -13.06 -12.12 -2.44
C VAL A 55 -12.69 -10.63 -2.30
N GLY A 56 -13.70 -9.74 -2.21
CA GLY A 56 -13.49 -8.33 -1.93
C GLY A 56 -12.75 -8.10 -0.60
N MET A 57 -13.19 -8.76 0.47
CA MET A 57 -12.52 -8.71 1.78
C MET A 57 -11.09 -9.25 1.76
N GLY A 58 -10.84 -10.35 1.05
CA GLY A 58 -9.51 -10.95 0.92
C GLY A 58 -8.51 -10.02 0.21
N SER A 59 -8.98 -9.25 -0.78
CA SER A 59 -8.14 -8.33 -1.55
C SER A 59 -7.51 -7.20 -0.72
N LEU A 60 -8.13 -6.82 0.42
CA LEU A 60 -7.60 -5.81 1.33
C LEU A 60 -6.24 -6.21 1.96
N THR A 61 -5.98 -7.52 2.08
CA THR A 61 -4.71 -8.02 2.63
C THR A 61 -3.50 -7.66 1.75
N THR A 62 -3.71 -7.42 0.46
CA THR A 62 -2.67 -7.03 -0.50
C THR A 62 -2.10 -5.64 -0.22
N LEU A 63 -2.81 -4.77 0.52
CA LEU A 63 -2.29 -3.45 0.90
C LEU A 63 -1.33 -3.49 2.11
N ILE A 64 -1.34 -4.56 2.91
CA ILE A 64 -0.55 -4.65 4.16
C ILE A 64 0.96 -4.45 3.90
N PRO A 65 1.59 -5.10 2.89
CA PRO A 65 3.02 -4.92 2.62
C PRO A 65 3.39 -3.49 2.18
N SER A 66 2.49 -2.80 1.49
CA SER A 66 2.68 -1.40 1.07
C SER A 66 2.70 -0.46 2.27
N PHE A 67 1.78 -0.65 3.23
CA PHE A 67 1.79 0.11 4.48
C PHE A 67 3.04 -0.16 5.33
N ILE A 68 3.45 -1.43 5.44
CA ILE A 68 4.69 -1.79 6.16
C ILE A 68 5.90 -1.11 5.51
N SER A 69 5.99 -1.12 4.18
CA SER A 69 7.09 -0.49 3.43
C SER A 69 7.12 1.02 3.63
N ILE A 70 5.96 1.69 3.60
CA ILE A 70 5.85 3.13 3.88
C ILE A 70 6.28 3.45 5.31
N ASN A 71 5.85 2.66 6.28
CA ASN A 71 6.17 2.90 7.69
C ASN A 71 7.68 2.71 7.95
N GLN A 72 8.30 1.69 7.36
CA GLN A 72 9.75 1.48 7.42
C GLN A 72 10.51 2.69 6.86
N ILE A 73 10.13 3.16 5.67
CA ILE A 73 10.70 4.38 5.05
C ILE A 73 10.57 5.59 5.97
N ASN A 74 9.38 5.80 6.56
CA ASN A 74 9.13 6.95 7.43
C ASN A 74 9.93 6.89 8.73
N THR A 75 10.12 5.69 9.28
CA THR A 75 10.92 5.44 10.48
C THR A 75 12.40 5.70 10.22
N GLU A 76 12.91 5.31 9.04
CA GLU A 76 14.29 5.61 8.60
C GLU A 76 14.51 7.11 8.40
N ILE A 77 13.59 7.83 7.74
CA ILE A 77 13.68 9.30 7.58
C ILE A 77 13.73 9.97 8.96
N ARG A 78 12.84 9.57 9.88
CA ARG A 78 12.77 10.14 11.22
C ARG A 78 14.05 9.86 12.02
N SER A 79 14.59 8.64 11.93
CA SER A 79 15.85 8.29 12.59
C SER A 79 17.02 9.13 12.08
N ARG A 80 17.12 9.36 10.76
CA ARG A 80 18.18 10.20 10.18
C ARG A 80 18.04 11.67 10.54
N LYS A 81 16.82 12.20 10.54
CA LYS A 81 16.55 13.60 10.94
C LYS A 81 16.80 13.84 12.43
N SER A 82 16.49 12.86 13.28
CA SER A 82 16.75 12.94 14.73
C SER A 82 18.22 12.78 15.11
N LYS A 83 19.07 12.24 14.22
CA LYS A 83 20.51 12.09 14.44
C LYS A 83 21.31 13.35 14.10
N TYR A 84 20.64 14.35 13.49
CA TYR A 84 21.20 15.66 13.11
C TYR A 84 20.64 16.81 13.98
N LEU A 85 19.88 16.50 15.02
CA LEU A 85 19.53 17.39 16.14
C LEU A 85 20.38 17.02 17.35
#